data_AF-A0A175YGF9-F1
#
_entry.id   AF-A0A175YGF9-F1
#
_cell.length_a   1.000
_cell.length_b   1.000
_cell.length_c   1.000
_cell.angle_alpha   90.00
_cell.angle_beta   90.00
_cell.angle_gamma   90.00
#
_symmetry.space_group_name_H-M   'P 1'
#
loop_
_entity.id
_entity.type
_entity.pdbx_description
1 polymer ?
#
loop_
_entity_poly.entity_id
_entity_poly.type
_entity_poly.pdbx_seq_one_letter_code
_entity_poly.pdbx_strand_id
1 'polypeptide(L)'
;MAVCRGIQTIAYTIVNGSYVQKAPSELQDKVKDKTLITVDSVGAFQKLPMVMPSVDVFYSAMKKAKRVPPTKGIANIAKRERNKGAKQLDTLMKELAVSLRTYKENFPKKHHLHPYERSLVDLTLGDGNYEEVLKKVDALRKKVVSVGKEHASLCAQVGVPS
;
A
#
# COMPACT_ATOMS: atom_id res chain seq x y z
N MET A 1 -30.90 2.37 28.57
CA MET A 1 -31.39 1.02 28.24
C MET A 1 -30.44 0.38 27.25
N ALA A 2 -29.65 -0.60 27.69
CA ALA A 2 -28.66 -1.28 26.88
C ALA A 2 -29.29 -2.49 26.19
N VAL A 3 -29.21 -2.55 24.85
CA VAL A 3 -29.67 -3.69 24.06
C VAL A 3 -28.43 -4.51 23.67
N CYS A 4 -28.15 -5.56 24.43
CA CYS A 4 -27.16 -6.56 24.10
C CYS A 4 -27.70 -7.41 22.94
N ARG A 5 -27.13 -7.28 21.74
CA ARG A 5 -27.38 -8.20 20.62
C ARG A 5 -26.42 -9.37 20.73
N GLY A 6 -26.98 -10.57 20.96
CA GLY A 6 -26.22 -11.83 21.02
C GLY A 6 -25.57 -12.14 19.67
N ILE A 7 -24.27 -12.40 19.70
CA ILE A 7 -23.50 -12.84 18.54
C ILE A 7 -23.66 -14.36 18.46
N GLN A 8 -24.32 -14.85 17.41
CA GLN A 8 -24.43 -16.29 17.14
C GLN A 8 -23.07 -16.80 16.67
N THR A 9 -22.49 -17.74 17.42
CA THR A 9 -21.28 -18.48 17.05
C THR A 9 -21.65 -19.56 16.03
N ILE A 10 -21.26 -19.35 14.78
CA ILE A 10 -21.29 -20.40 13.75
C ILE A 10 -20.07 -21.29 13.98
N ALA A 11 -20.30 -22.49 14.51
CA ALA A 11 -19.28 -23.53 14.60
C ALA A 11 -19.04 -24.10 13.20
N TYR A 12 -17.87 -23.84 12.62
CA TYR A 12 -17.40 -24.57 11.45
C TYR A 12 -16.74 -25.86 11.89
N THR A 13 -17.09 -26.96 11.23
CA THR A 13 -16.47 -28.27 11.45
C THR A 13 -15.03 -28.23 10.93
N ILE A 14 -14.07 -28.38 11.84
CA ILE A 14 -12.66 -28.58 11.50
C ILE A 14 -12.55 -29.96 10.82
N VAL A 15 -12.45 -29.96 9.50
CA VAL A 15 -12.10 -31.15 8.74
C VAL A 15 -10.61 -31.45 9.01
N ASN A 16 -10.34 -32.65 9.52
CA ASN A 16 -9.00 -33.16 9.81
C ASN A 16 -8.19 -33.32 8.51
N GLY A 17 -7.58 -32.24 8.04
CA GLY A 17 -6.48 -32.29 7.08
C GLY A 17 -5.19 -32.63 7.83
N SER A 18 -4.61 -33.80 7.57
CA SER A 18 -3.33 -34.22 8.14
C SER A 18 -2.19 -33.36 7.59
N TYR A 19 -1.86 -32.28 8.29
CA TYR A 19 -0.67 -31.47 8.00
C TYR A 19 0.56 -32.22 8.49
N VAL A 20 1.39 -32.71 7.57
CA VAL A 20 2.68 -33.31 7.87
C VAL A 20 3.62 -32.21 8.36
N GLN A 21 3.92 -32.20 9.66
CA GLN A 21 4.97 -31.36 10.23
C GLN A 21 6.33 -31.91 9.78
N LYS A 22 7.10 -31.12 9.02
CA LYS A 22 8.51 -31.41 8.75
C LYS A 22 9.39 -30.47 9.59
N ALA A 23 10.21 -31.08 10.45
CA ALA A 23 11.16 -30.43 11.34
C ALA A 23 12.25 -29.64 10.57
N PRO A 24 12.86 -28.60 11.17
CA PRO A 24 13.87 -27.79 10.51
C PRO A 24 15.24 -28.48 10.54
N SER A 25 15.83 -28.73 9.38
CA SER A 25 17.25 -29.06 9.24
C SER A 25 18.03 -27.81 8.83
N GLU A 26 18.87 -27.32 9.73
CA GLU A 26 19.96 -26.41 9.42
C GLU A 26 20.93 -27.08 8.43
N LEU A 27 21.44 -26.32 7.45
CA LEU A 27 22.79 -26.47 6.90
C LEU A 27 23.09 -25.26 6.00
N GLN A 28 24.18 -24.58 6.32
CA GLN A 28 24.80 -23.52 5.51
C GLN A 28 25.68 -24.16 4.44
N ASP A 29 25.71 -23.61 3.22
CA ASP A 29 26.96 -23.40 2.50
C ASP A 29 26.82 -22.47 1.28
N LYS A 30 27.90 -21.70 1.03
CA LYS A 30 28.02 -20.65 -0.01
C LYS A 30 28.50 -21.25 -1.34
N VAL A 31 28.06 -20.71 -2.49
CA VAL A 31 28.86 -20.32 -3.68
C VAL A 31 27.94 -19.67 -4.75
N LYS A 32 28.43 -18.59 -5.39
CA LYS A 32 27.82 -17.82 -6.48
C LYS A 32 27.77 -18.63 -7.80
N ASP A 33 26.61 -18.72 -8.45
CA ASP A 33 26.37 -18.17 -9.81
C ASP A 33 24.91 -18.36 -10.28
N LYS A 34 24.40 -17.39 -11.06
CA LYS A 34 23.15 -17.38 -11.87
C LYS A 34 21.82 -17.64 -11.15
N THR A 35 21.03 -16.57 -10.96
CA THR A 35 19.58 -16.48 -10.65
C THR A 35 18.79 -17.80 -10.64
N LEU A 36 19.05 -18.64 -9.64
CA LEU A 36 18.16 -19.71 -9.25
C LEU A 36 17.07 -19.04 -8.41
N ILE A 37 15.88 -18.95 -8.98
CA ILE A 37 14.69 -18.58 -8.21
C ILE A 37 14.51 -19.73 -7.22
N THR A 38 14.98 -19.57 -5.98
CA THR A 38 14.76 -20.52 -4.89
C THR A 38 13.30 -20.41 -4.47
N VAL A 39 12.45 -21.15 -5.18
CA VAL A 39 11.01 -21.19 -4.93
C VAL A 39 10.71 -22.22 -3.85
N ASP A 40 11.22 -22.01 -2.64
CA ASP A 40 11.25 -23.08 -1.63
C ASP A 40 10.41 -22.79 -0.38
N SER A 41 9.77 -21.61 -0.29
CA SER A 41 8.88 -21.29 0.83
C SER A 41 7.45 -21.01 0.34
N VAL A 42 6.53 -21.90 0.73
CA VAL A 42 5.08 -21.66 0.69
C VAL A 42 4.71 -20.68 1.82
N GLY A 43 3.63 -19.91 1.67
CA GLY A 43 3.13 -18.99 2.68
C GLY A 43 3.39 -17.51 2.37
N ALA A 44 3.57 -17.13 1.11
CA ALA A 44 3.84 -15.74 0.72
C ALA A 44 2.72 -14.77 1.15
N PHE A 45 1.48 -15.26 1.20
CA PHE A 45 0.29 -14.48 1.55
C PHE A 45 0.03 -14.39 3.07
N GLN A 46 0.81 -15.05 3.92
CA GLN A 46 0.62 -14.96 5.38
C GLN A 46 0.99 -13.58 5.94
N LYS A 47 1.85 -12.83 5.25
CA LYS A 47 2.38 -11.53 5.69
C LYS A 47 1.70 -10.34 5.01
N LEU A 48 0.46 -10.50 4.55
CA LEU A 48 -0.26 -9.42 3.87
C LEU A 48 -0.71 -8.32 4.85
N PRO A 49 -0.55 -7.04 4.48
CA PRO A 49 -1.10 -5.94 5.25
C PRO A 49 -2.61 -5.86 5.08
N MET A 50 -3.30 -5.34 6.09
CA MET A 50 -4.70 -4.96 5.94
C MET A 50 -4.81 -3.79 4.96
N VAL A 51 -5.60 -3.99 3.90
CA VAL A 51 -5.84 -2.94 2.89
C VAL A 51 -7.04 -2.11 3.34
N MET A 52 -6.83 -0.80 3.39
CA MET A 52 -7.86 0.13 3.82
C MET A 52 -8.75 0.52 2.62
N PRO A 53 -10.07 0.73 2.81
CA PRO A 53 -10.94 1.23 1.76
C PRO A 53 -10.49 2.58 1.20
N SER A 54 -10.82 2.87 -0.05
CA SER A 54 -10.41 4.10 -0.75
C SER A 54 -10.85 5.38 -0.01
N VAL A 55 -12.06 5.37 0.52
CA VAL A 55 -12.67 6.48 1.27
C VAL A 55 -11.85 6.80 2.53
N ASP A 56 -11.44 5.77 3.25
CA ASP A 56 -10.68 5.92 4.49
C ASP A 56 -9.23 6.34 4.23
N VAL A 57 -8.61 5.84 3.15
CA VAL A 57 -7.30 6.32 2.66
C VAL A 57 -7.36 7.81 2.39
N PHE A 58 -8.38 8.25 1.66
CA PHE A 58 -8.55 9.65 1.31
C PHE A 58 -8.79 10.53 2.55
N TYR A 59 -9.74 10.18 3.42
CA TYR A 59 -10.02 10.96 4.63
C TYR A 59 -8.83 11.03 5.58
N SER A 60 -8.10 9.92 5.74
CA SER A 60 -6.89 9.87 6.57
C SER A 60 -5.82 10.82 6.03
N ALA A 61 -5.59 10.81 4.72
CA ALA A 61 -4.64 11.71 4.07
C ALA A 61 -5.08 13.18 4.18
N MET A 62 -6.36 13.49 3.94
CA MET A 62 -6.91 14.83 4.11
C MET A 62 -6.77 15.35 5.55
N LYS A 63 -7.05 14.51 6.56
CA LYS A 63 -6.93 14.89 7.97
C LYS A 63 -5.49 15.25 8.34
N LYS A 64 -4.51 14.53 7.80
CA LYS A 64 -3.08 14.84 7.99
C LYS A 64 -2.69 16.12 7.27
N ALA A 65 -3.12 16.29 6.01
CA ALA A 65 -2.86 17.50 5.23
C ALA A 65 -3.39 18.76 5.92
N LYS A 66 -4.62 18.75 6.44
CA LYS A 66 -5.24 19.90 7.12
C LYS A 66 -4.44 20.40 8.33
N ARG A 67 -3.69 19.52 9.00
CA ARG A 67 -2.91 19.85 10.21
C ARG A 67 -1.59 20.57 9.91
N VAL A 68 -1.19 20.65 8.65
CA VAL A 68 0.12 21.21 8.27
C VAL A 68 0.14 22.73 8.43
N PRO A 69 1.07 23.28 9.22
CA PRO A 69 1.20 24.72 9.41
C PRO A 69 1.98 25.40 8.25
N PRO A 70 1.78 26.72 8.04
CA PRO A 70 2.62 27.50 7.12
C PRO A 70 4.09 27.56 7.59
N THR A 71 5.00 27.92 6.69
CA THR A 71 6.39 28.24 7.08
C THR A 71 6.42 29.44 8.02
N LYS A 72 7.23 29.35 9.08
CA LYS A 72 7.48 30.45 10.02
C LYS A 72 8.20 31.60 9.28
N GLY A 73 7.90 32.85 9.66
CA GLY A 73 8.62 34.03 9.15
C GLY A 73 8.05 34.69 7.90
N ILE A 74 6.93 34.20 7.33
CA ILE A 74 6.27 34.89 6.21
C ILE A 74 5.38 36.02 6.78
N ALA A 75 5.83 37.27 6.66
CA ALA A 75 5.09 38.44 7.14
C ALA A 75 3.80 38.70 6.34
N ASN A 76 3.88 38.60 5.00
CA ASN A 76 2.73 38.84 4.11
C ASN A 76 1.67 37.73 4.23
N ILE A 77 0.46 38.12 4.60
CA ILE A 77 -0.68 37.22 4.83
C ILE A 77 -1.04 36.41 3.57
N ALA A 78 -1.08 37.05 2.39
CA ALA A 78 -1.39 36.37 1.14
C ALA A 78 -0.32 35.33 0.76
N LYS A 79 0.97 35.67 0.93
CA LYS A 79 2.07 34.72 0.71
C LYS A 79 2.03 33.56 1.72
N ARG A 80 1.60 33.81 2.96
CA ARG A 80 1.48 32.80 4.02
C ARG A 80 0.39 31.78 3.72
N GLU A 81 -0.81 32.24 3.33
CA GLU A 81 -1.91 31.33 2.98
C GLU A 81 -1.59 30.48 1.74
N ARG A 82 -0.92 31.06 0.73
CA ARG A 82 -0.43 30.29 -0.43
C ARG A 82 0.59 29.23 -0.03
N ASN A 83 1.56 29.57 0.81
CA ASN A 83 2.54 28.59 1.32
C ASN A 83 1.87 27.45 2.09
N LYS A 84 0.88 27.77 2.93
CA LYS A 84 0.07 26.79 3.63
C LYS A 84 -0.63 25.85 2.64
N GLY A 85 -1.33 26.40 1.64
CA GLY A 85 -2.01 25.61 0.60
C GLY A 85 -1.05 24.68 -0.16
N ALA A 86 0.11 25.18 -0.58
CA ALA A 86 1.13 24.39 -1.26
C ALA A 86 1.62 23.22 -0.39
N LYS A 87 1.88 23.46 0.90
CA LYS A 87 2.29 22.42 1.85
C LYS A 87 1.19 21.40 2.12
N GLN A 88 -0.06 21.84 2.24
CA GLN A 88 -1.20 20.95 2.45
C GLN A 88 -1.39 20.03 1.24
N LEU A 89 -1.27 20.56 0.02
CA LEU A 89 -1.33 19.78 -1.22
C LEU A 89 -0.19 18.76 -1.28
N ASP A 90 1.06 19.19 -1.09
CA ASP A 90 2.22 18.30 -1.10
C ASP A 90 2.08 17.16 -0.06
N THR A 91 1.61 17.49 1.13
CA THR A 91 1.38 16.50 2.19
C THR A 91 0.26 15.51 1.82
N LEU A 92 -0.85 15.98 1.26
CA LEU A 92 -1.94 15.13 0.80
C LEU A 92 -1.43 14.11 -0.23
N MET A 93 -0.67 14.57 -1.21
CA MET A 93 -0.12 13.72 -2.28
C MET A 93 0.86 12.68 -1.74
N LYS A 94 1.71 13.07 -0.78
CA LYS A 94 2.66 12.16 -0.12
C LYS A 94 1.94 11.08 0.69
N GLU A 95 0.95 11.47 1.50
CA GLU A 95 0.20 10.52 2.34
C GLU A 95 -0.56 9.48 1.50
N LEU A 96 -1.19 9.92 0.40
CA LEU A 96 -1.80 9.01 -0.58
C LEU A 96 -0.76 8.08 -1.20
N ALA A 97 0.38 8.62 -1.65
CA ALA A 97 1.43 7.83 -2.27
C ALA A 97 2.06 6.79 -1.32
N VAL A 98 2.18 7.09 -0.02
CA VAL A 98 2.71 6.17 1.00
C VAL A 98 1.81 4.94 1.13
N SER A 99 0.50 5.14 1.31
CA SER A 99 -0.45 4.02 1.43
C SER A 99 -0.40 3.09 0.21
N LEU A 100 -0.46 3.64 -1.01
CA LEU A 100 -0.40 2.87 -2.26
C LEU A 100 0.94 2.16 -2.45
N ARG A 101 2.04 2.77 -2.01
CA ARG A 101 3.37 2.16 -2.03
C ARG A 101 3.44 0.94 -1.14
N THR A 102 2.94 1.05 0.11
CA THR A 102 2.89 -0.06 1.06
C THR A 102 2.11 -1.25 0.48
N TYR A 103 1.00 -1.00 -0.21
CA TYR A 103 0.26 -2.07 -0.88
C TYR A 103 1.04 -2.68 -2.05
N LYS A 104 1.76 -1.89 -2.83
CA LYS A 104 2.55 -2.44 -3.95
C LYS A 104 3.74 -3.29 -3.49
N GLU A 105 4.41 -2.89 -2.41
CA GLU A 105 5.63 -3.54 -1.92
C GLU A 105 5.35 -4.81 -1.11
N ASN A 106 4.26 -4.86 -0.34
CA ASN A 106 3.97 -6.00 0.52
C ASN A 106 3.22 -7.14 -0.19
N PHE A 107 2.68 -6.92 -1.38
CA PHE A 107 2.02 -7.96 -2.15
C PHE A 107 3.04 -8.71 -3.03
N PRO A 108 3.14 -10.05 -2.91
CA PRO A 108 4.14 -10.83 -3.64
C PRO A 108 3.86 -10.84 -5.15
N LYS A 109 4.90 -10.87 -5.99
CA LYS A 109 4.74 -10.97 -7.45
C LYS A 109 4.48 -12.43 -7.83
N LYS A 110 3.49 -12.69 -8.69
CA LYS A 110 3.13 -14.05 -9.15
C LYS A 110 4.29 -14.87 -9.71
N HIS A 111 5.23 -14.23 -10.40
CA HIS A 111 6.43 -14.92 -10.93
C HIS A 111 7.40 -15.41 -9.85
N HIS A 112 7.32 -14.87 -8.64
CA HIS A 112 8.15 -15.28 -7.50
C HIS A 112 7.38 -16.14 -6.49
N LEU A 113 6.12 -16.48 -6.78
CA LEU A 113 5.30 -17.35 -5.93
C LEU A 113 5.62 -18.82 -6.18
N HIS A 114 5.34 -19.64 -5.17
CA HIS A 114 5.37 -21.09 -5.32
C HIS A 114 4.36 -21.57 -6.39
N PRO A 115 4.66 -22.60 -7.22
CA PRO A 115 3.75 -23.07 -8.26
C PRO A 115 2.32 -23.35 -7.75
N TYR A 116 2.21 -23.96 -6.57
CA TYR A 116 0.94 -24.16 -5.89
C TYR A 116 0.19 -22.84 -5.60
N GLU A 117 0.86 -21.84 -5.01
CA GLU A 117 0.24 -20.54 -4.69
C GLU A 117 -0.14 -19.78 -5.96
N ARG A 118 0.67 -19.90 -7.02
CA ARG A 118 0.36 -19.34 -8.33
C ARG A 118 -0.91 -19.94 -8.91
N SER A 119 -1.05 -21.27 -8.88
CA SER A 119 -2.27 -21.95 -9.31
C SER A 119 -3.48 -21.57 -8.45
N LEU A 120 -3.30 -21.39 -7.14
CA LEU A 120 -4.37 -20.91 -6.27
C LEU A 120 -4.83 -19.50 -6.62
N VAL A 121 -3.91 -18.58 -6.91
CA VAL A 121 -4.26 -17.22 -7.36
C VAL A 121 -5.07 -17.27 -8.65
N ASP A 122 -4.64 -18.08 -9.62
CA ASP A 122 -5.30 -18.21 -10.91
C ASP A 122 -6.70 -18.83 -10.77
N LEU A 123 -6.83 -19.84 -9.92
CA LEU A 123 -8.11 -20.48 -9.62
C LEU A 123 -9.08 -19.56 -8.85
N THR A 124 -8.58 -18.73 -7.94
CA THR A 124 -9.43 -17.91 -7.05
C THR A 124 -9.77 -16.54 -7.60
N LEU A 125 -8.84 -15.87 -8.27
CA LEU A 125 -8.99 -14.50 -8.76
C LEU A 125 -9.15 -14.41 -10.28
N GLY A 126 -8.96 -15.53 -10.98
CA GLY A 126 -8.92 -15.61 -12.43
C GLY A 126 -7.56 -15.21 -13.00
N ASP A 127 -7.35 -15.55 -14.27
CA ASP A 127 -6.10 -15.28 -14.97
C ASP A 127 -5.85 -13.77 -15.13
N GLY A 128 -4.70 -13.31 -14.64
CA GLY A 128 -4.16 -11.97 -14.89
C GLY A 128 -4.77 -10.83 -14.07
N ASN A 129 -5.91 -11.04 -13.40
CA ASN A 129 -6.58 -10.04 -12.57
C ASN A 129 -5.67 -9.55 -11.44
N TYR A 130 -4.95 -10.47 -10.79
CA TYR A 130 -4.00 -10.16 -9.73
C TYR A 130 -2.90 -9.17 -10.17
N GLU A 131 -2.24 -9.45 -11.31
CA GLU A 131 -1.22 -8.57 -11.87
C GLU A 131 -1.80 -7.22 -12.28
N GLU A 132 -2.99 -7.23 -12.89
CA GLU A 132 -3.64 -6.02 -13.40
C GLU A 132 -3.97 -5.04 -12.27
N VAL A 133 -4.55 -5.53 -11.17
CA VAL A 133 -4.87 -4.70 -10.00
C VAL A 133 -3.59 -4.11 -9.40
N LEU A 134 -2.53 -4.92 -9.22
CA LEU A 134 -1.26 -4.42 -8.71
C LEU A 134 -0.59 -3.40 -9.65
N LYS A 135 -0.79 -3.53 -10.97
CA LYS A 135 -0.33 -2.52 -11.96
C LYS A 135 -1.15 -1.24 -11.85
N LYS A 136 -2.48 -1.34 -11.72
CA LYS A 136 -3.39 -0.19 -11.54
C LYS A 136 -3.04 0.62 -10.29
N VAL A 137 -2.76 -0.05 -9.17
CA VAL A 137 -2.34 0.60 -7.91
C VAL A 137 -1.02 1.36 -8.09
N ASP A 138 -0.01 0.76 -8.74
CA ASP A 138 1.27 1.44 -8.99
C ASP A 138 1.12 2.60 -9.98
N ALA A 139 0.29 2.43 -11.01
CA ALA A 139 -0.02 3.50 -11.96
C ALA A 139 -0.71 4.68 -11.28
N LEU A 140 -1.68 4.43 -10.39
CA LEU A 140 -2.34 5.45 -9.59
C LEU A 140 -1.34 6.21 -8.71
N ARG A 141 -0.45 5.48 -8.01
CA ARG A 141 0.61 6.08 -7.20
C ARG A 141 1.49 7.02 -8.02
N LYS A 142 1.92 6.61 -9.22
CA LYS A 142 2.73 7.44 -10.12
C LYS A 142 1.99 8.70 -10.55
N LYS A 143 0.71 8.57 -10.93
CA LYS A 143 -0.14 9.71 -11.31
C LYS A 143 -0.31 10.70 -10.17
N VAL A 144 -0.58 10.22 -8.95
CA VAL A 144 -0.70 11.10 -7.76
C VAL A 144 0.59 11.88 -7.52
N VAL A 145 1.75 11.24 -7.68
CA VAL A 145 3.05 11.91 -7.51
C VAL A 145 3.34 12.91 -8.63
N SER A 146 3.03 12.60 -9.90
CA SER A 146 3.25 13.54 -11.01
C SER A 146 2.35 14.77 -10.88
N VAL A 147 1.05 14.56 -10.68
CA VAL A 147 0.05 15.62 -10.47
C VAL A 147 0.41 16.46 -9.24
N GLY A 148 0.85 15.83 -8.16
CA GLY A 148 1.30 16.54 -6.97
C GLY A 148 2.49 17.47 -7.22
N LYS A 149 3.48 17.03 -8.01
CA LYS A 149 4.64 17.86 -8.38
C LYS A 149 4.23 19.04 -9.26
N GLU A 150 3.37 18.82 -10.25
CA GLU A 150 2.87 19.85 -11.16
C GLU A 150 2.08 20.93 -10.41
N HIS A 151 1.17 20.55 -9.52
CA HIS A 151 0.40 21.55 -8.77
C HIS A 151 1.22 22.25 -7.68
N ALA A 152 2.16 21.56 -7.05
CA ALA A 152 3.05 22.19 -6.08
C ALA A 152 3.96 23.25 -6.75
N SER A 153 4.46 22.98 -7.96
CA SER A 153 5.28 23.95 -8.70
C SER A 153 4.47 25.16 -9.15
N LEU A 154 3.24 24.96 -9.64
CA LEU A 154 2.33 26.06 -10.00
C LEU A 154 2.02 26.95 -8.79
N CYS A 155 1.72 26.36 -7.62
CA CYS A 155 1.47 27.13 -6.41
C CYS A 155 2.71 27.92 -5.92
N ALA A 156 3.92 27.47 -6.26
CA ALA A 156 5.16 28.17 -5.94
C ALA A 156 5.50 29.31 -6.93
N GLN A 157 5.23 29.12 -8.22
CA GLN A 157 5.61 30.06 -9.29
C GLN A 157 4.74 31.33 -9.36
N VAL A 158 3.44 31.25 -9.02
CA VAL A 158 2.51 32.41 -9.02
C VAL A 158 2.83 33.44 -7.89
N GLY A 159 3.99 33.33 -7.25
CA GLY A 159 4.47 34.18 -6.16
C GLY A 159 5.47 35.28 -6.54
N VAL A 160 5.93 35.33 -7.79
CA VAL A 160 6.82 36.41 -8.29
C VAL A 160 6.07 37.21 -9.35
N PRO A 161 5.46 38.36 -9.03
CA PRO A 161 5.18 39.36 -10.04
C PRO A 161 6.52 39.96 -10.48
N SER A 162 6.74 40.00 -11.80
CA SER A 162 7.73 40.85 -12.45
C SER A 162 7.50 42.32 -12.13
#